data_AF-A0A166FK81-F1
#
_entry.id   AF-A0A166FK81-F1
#
_cell.length_a   1.000
_cell.length_b   1.000
_cell.length_c   1.000
_cell.angle_alpha   90.00
_cell.angle_beta   90.00
_cell.angle_gamma   90.00
#
_symmetry.space_group_name_H-M   'P 1'
#
loop_
_entity.id
_entity.type
_entity.pdbx_description
1 polymer ?
#
loop_
_entity_poly.entity_id
_entity_poly.type
_entity_poly.pdbx_seq_one_letter_code
_entity_poly.pdbx_strand_id
1 'polypeptide(L)'
;MYVDFRGAFPRNKLTRLPAVLFPVWHRPYVLAIEQSISLTATRLARRWTNGLDNVTVMTWKTAAETLRFPFWDWTDKHMETEGLPDVLQPQTFSFILPNADPSNPVPSLVDNPLASYSFGYRLPDGFANTISYNTLSSSSSQEMSYHEEWKRTYRWPSSKVNPTEDYIKIKHLLAGNGKDKGSCEQLRIQVAKLFTYPAKAAPDRGSTIWKEFSNTTQPTQDEAKYPYFNLGSLEEAHNSVHLLIGGYGSMADPDYAGFDPIFYLHHANVDRILAFWEYVYNDYWMGDGYPNKQDVQVPFGEFFCVLILGNWLSLCLHRSSDWRDVGHRRRGHHQPDERTHALPQR
;
A
#
# COMPACT_ATOMS: atom_id res chain seq x y z
N MET A 1 4.89 -11.51 7.19
CA MET A 1 3.65 -10.84 7.63
C MET A 1 2.52 -11.85 7.66
N TYR A 2 1.90 -12.07 8.82
CA TYR A 2 0.70 -12.90 8.94
C TYR A 2 -0.49 -11.95 9.02
N VAL A 3 -1.37 -12.00 8.01
CA VAL A 3 -2.69 -11.39 8.12
C VAL A 3 -3.61 -12.48 8.68
N ASP A 4 -3.92 -12.42 9.96
CA ASP A 4 -4.79 -13.37 10.65
C ASP A 4 -6.25 -12.88 10.57
N PHE A 5 -6.98 -13.34 9.56
CA PHE A 5 -8.42 -13.07 9.44
C PHE A 5 -9.22 -13.94 10.42
N ARG A 6 -9.17 -13.60 11.72
CA ARG A 6 -9.79 -14.34 12.85
C ARG A 6 -11.32 -14.47 12.83
N GLY A 7 -12.02 -13.91 11.84
CA GLY A 7 -13.48 -13.84 11.81
C GLY A 7 -14.20 -14.72 10.78
N ALA A 8 -13.51 -15.19 9.73
CA ALA A 8 -14.19 -15.78 8.57
C ALA A 8 -14.07 -17.31 8.48
N PHE A 9 -13.11 -17.95 9.16
CA PHE A 9 -12.85 -19.38 9.00
C PHE A 9 -12.21 -20.05 10.25
N PRO A 10 -12.43 -21.36 10.47
CA PRO A 10 -11.93 -22.08 11.64
C PRO A 10 -10.39 -22.16 11.72
N ARG A 11 -9.86 -22.00 12.95
CA ARG A 11 -8.45 -21.83 13.37
C ARG A 11 -7.38 -22.75 12.77
N ASN A 12 -7.76 -23.86 12.14
CA ASN A 12 -6.83 -24.94 11.78
C ASN A 12 -6.54 -25.04 10.27
N LYS A 13 -7.10 -24.17 9.43
CA LYS A 13 -6.96 -24.26 7.96
C LYS A 13 -6.52 -22.99 7.20
N LEU A 14 -6.37 -21.84 7.86
CA LEU A 14 -5.98 -20.58 7.18
C LEU A 14 -4.61 -20.00 7.59
N THR A 15 -3.73 -20.82 8.18
CA THR A 15 -2.42 -20.33 8.64
C THR A 15 -1.42 -19.95 7.54
N ARG A 16 -1.76 -20.01 6.24
CA ARG A 16 -0.80 -19.67 5.17
C ARG A 16 -1.53 -19.17 3.92
N LEU A 17 -1.91 -17.90 3.87
CA LEU A 17 -1.87 -17.22 2.57
C LEU A 17 -0.41 -17.36 2.10
N PRO A 18 -0.14 -18.01 0.97
CA PRO A 18 1.23 -18.27 0.59
C PRO A 18 1.91 -16.92 0.36
N ALA A 19 2.97 -16.63 1.11
CA ALA A 19 3.62 -15.33 1.18
C ALA A 19 3.95 -14.73 -0.21
N VAL A 20 4.15 -15.59 -1.21
CA VAL A 20 4.27 -15.25 -2.65
C VAL A 20 3.12 -14.44 -3.24
N LEU A 21 1.93 -14.48 -2.65
CA LEU A 21 0.77 -13.70 -3.08
C LEU A 21 0.70 -12.31 -2.44
N PHE A 22 1.63 -11.97 -1.54
CA PHE A 22 1.66 -10.68 -0.85
C PHE A 22 1.44 -9.49 -1.80
N PRO A 23 2.18 -9.32 -2.91
CA PRO A 23 2.02 -8.14 -3.76
C PRO A 23 0.67 -8.12 -4.50
N VAL A 24 0.24 -9.29 -5.01
CA VAL A 24 -0.97 -9.43 -5.82
C VAL A 24 -2.26 -9.43 -5.01
N TRP A 25 -2.19 -9.70 -3.70
CA TRP A 25 -3.33 -9.60 -2.80
C TRP A 25 -3.64 -8.16 -2.40
N HIS A 26 -2.61 -7.32 -2.21
CA HIS A 26 -2.81 -5.92 -1.83
C HIS A 26 -3.30 -5.04 -2.98
N ARG A 27 -2.94 -5.37 -4.24
CA ARG A 27 -3.42 -4.65 -5.43
C ARG A 27 -4.95 -4.51 -5.51
N PRO A 28 -5.76 -5.59 -5.48
CA PRO A 28 -7.21 -5.47 -5.51
C PRO A 28 -7.77 -4.75 -4.27
N TYR A 29 -7.07 -4.81 -3.14
CA TYR A 29 -7.48 -4.07 -1.93
C TYR A 29 -7.36 -2.55 -2.11
N VAL A 30 -6.25 -2.07 -2.68
CA VAL A 30 -6.07 -0.65 -3.06
C VAL A 30 -7.07 -0.22 -4.13
N LEU A 31 -7.30 -1.08 -5.15
CA LEU A 31 -8.28 -0.80 -6.21
C LEU A 31 -9.71 -0.63 -5.66
N ALA A 32 -10.10 -1.39 -4.64
CA ALA A 32 -11.41 -1.25 -4.00
C ALA A 32 -11.62 0.14 -3.39
N ILE A 33 -10.58 0.67 -2.73
CA ILE A 33 -10.59 2.01 -2.12
C ILE A 33 -10.64 3.08 -3.21
N GLU A 34 -9.81 2.96 -4.25
CA GLU A 34 -9.85 3.88 -5.38
C GLU A 34 -11.23 3.92 -6.05
N GLN A 35 -11.83 2.76 -6.31
CA GLN A 35 -13.16 2.66 -6.89
C GLN A 35 -14.21 3.34 -6.00
N SER A 36 -14.17 3.08 -4.69
CA SER A 36 -15.12 3.67 -3.72
C SER A 36 -15.00 5.20 -3.66
N ILE A 37 -13.77 5.72 -3.70
CA ILE A 37 -13.50 7.16 -3.72
C ILE A 37 -13.97 7.77 -5.04
N SER A 38 -13.67 7.16 -6.18
CA SER A 38 -14.06 7.66 -7.51
C SER A 38 -15.59 7.70 -7.68
N LEU A 39 -16.29 6.65 -7.25
CA LEU A 39 -17.76 6.61 -7.25
C LEU A 39 -18.36 7.70 -6.37
N THR A 40 -17.79 7.90 -5.18
CA THR A 40 -18.23 8.93 -4.23
C THR A 40 -17.98 10.33 -4.79
N ALA A 41 -16.78 10.59 -5.34
CA ALA A 41 -16.42 11.86 -5.96
C ALA A 41 -17.36 12.21 -7.13
N THR A 42 -17.67 11.25 -7.99
CA THR A 42 -18.61 11.43 -9.11
C THR A 42 -20.01 11.80 -8.61
N ARG A 43 -20.49 11.12 -7.55
CA ARG A 43 -21.79 11.42 -6.93
C ARG A 43 -21.81 12.82 -6.30
N LEU A 44 -20.74 13.19 -5.59
CA LEU A 44 -20.63 14.50 -4.92
C LEU A 44 -20.52 15.64 -5.94
N ALA A 45 -19.72 15.49 -6.99
CA ALA A 45 -19.62 16.48 -8.07
C ALA A 45 -21.00 16.79 -8.66
N ARG A 46 -21.77 15.75 -9.05
CA ARG A 46 -23.14 15.93 -9.56
C ARG A 46 -24.07 16.63 -8.57
N ARG A 47 -23.98 16.26 -7.28
CA ARG A 47 -24.82 16.83 -6.22
C ARG A 47 -24.49 18.30 -5.97
N TRP A 48 -23.21 18.64 -5.85
CA TRP A 48 -22.75 19.97 -5.48
C TRP A 48 -22.86 20.98 -6.63
N THR A 49 -22.83 20.53 -7.88
CA THR A 49 -23.01 21.43 -9.03
C THR A 49 -24.43 21.46 -9.60
N ASN A 50 -25.41 20.87 -8.92
CA ASN A 50 -26.79 20.85 -9.40
C ASN A 50 -27.37 22.28 -9.49
N GLY A 51 -27.80 22.68 -10.68
CA GLY A 51 -28.34 24.02 -10.95
C GLY A 51 -27.29 25.13 -11.14
N LEU A 52 -26.00 24.79 -11.17
CA LEU A 52 -24.92 25.74 -11.49
C LEU A 52 -24.65 25.84 -13.00
N ASP A 53 -23.83 26.80 -13.39
CA ASP A 53 -23.44 27.00 -14.78
C ASP A 53 -22.65 25.80 -15.35
N ASN A 54 -22.72 25.63 -16.67
CA ASN A 54 -22.11 24.49 -17.36
C ASN A 54 -20.58 24.43 -17.18
N VAL A 55 -19.89 25.56 -17.00
CA VAL A 55 -18.43 25.59 -16.83
C VAL A 55 -18.06 25.01 -15.47
N THR A 56 -18.75 25.41 -14.41
CA THR A 56 -18.58 24.84 -13.07
C THR A 56 -18.90 23.35 -13.04
N VAL A 57 -20.02 22.93 -13.64
CA VAL A 57 -20.41 21.52 -13.74
C VAL A 57 -19.32 20.69 -14.44
N MET A 58 -18.82 21.15 -15.58
CA MET A 58 -17.78 20.44 -16.34
C MET A 58 -16.44 20.39 -15.62
N THR A 59 -16.09 21.45 -14.88
CA THR A 59 -14.85 21.50 -14.08
C THR A 59 -14.86 20.42 -13.00
N TRP A 60 -15.94 20.34 -12.20
CA TRP A 60 -16.05 19.35 -11.12
C TRP A 60 -16.24 17.92 -11.63
N LYS A 61 -16.98 17.75 -12.72
CA LYS A 61 -17.10 16.44 -13.38
C LYS A 61 -15.72 15.93 -13.85
N THR A 62 -14.95 16.78 -14.52
CA THR A 62 -13.59 16.43 -14.99
C THR A 62 -12.66 16.11 -13.82
N ALA A 63 -12.72 16.90 -12.74
CA ALA A 63 -11.95 16.64 -11.53
C ALA A 63 -12.30 15.27 -10.91
N ALA A 64 -13.58 14.92 -10.81
CA ALA A 64 -14.01 13.62 -10.30
C ALA A 64 -13.59 12.44 -11.20
N GLU A 65 -13.65 12.60 -12.53
CA GLU A 65 -13.27 11.55 -13.50
C GLU A 65 -11.75 11.31 -13.55
N THR A 66 -10.96 12.36 -13.31
CA THR A 66 -9.49 12.30 -13.32
C THR A 66 -8.87 11.97 -11.96
N LEU A 67 -9.65 12.02 -10.87
CA LEU A 67 -9.22 11.66 -9.53
C LEU A 67 -8.73 10.21 -9.49
N ARG A 68 -7.55 10.00 -8.89
CA ARG A 68 -6.98 8.69 -8.57
C ARG A 68 -6.50 8.71 -7.13
N PHE A 69 -6.45 7.53 -6.51
CA PHE A 69 -5.99 7.43 -5.15
C PHE A 69 -4.47 7.69 -5.11
N PRO A 70 -3.98 8.64 -4.29
CA PRO A 70 -2.56 8.96 -4.26
C PRO A 70 -1.75 7.85 -3.60
N PHE A 71 -0.44 7.85 -3.86
CA PHE A 71 0.54 7.02 -3.15
C PHE A 71 1.43 7.89 -2.27
N TRP A 72 1.95 7.33 -1.19
CA TRP A 72 2.97 7.97 -0.37
C TRP A 72 4.35 7.40 -0.69
N ASP A 73 5.20 8.21 -1.32
CA ASP A 73 6.56 7.80 -1.70
C ASP A 73 7.55 7.95 -0.54
N TRP A 74 7.63 6.90 0.28
CA TRP A 74 8.58 6.81 1.39
C TRP A 74 10.05 6.66 0.95
N THR A 75 10.34 6.63 -0.36
CA THR A 75 11.71 6.69 -0.90
C THR A 75 12.17 8.09 -1.27
N ASP A 76 11.24 9.07 -1.28
CA ASP A 76 11.55 10.45 -1.65
C ASP A 76 12.49 11.10 -0.62
N LYS A 77 13.59 11.70 -1.10
CA LYS A 77 14.60 12.35 -0.27
C LYS A 77 14.03 13.46 0.62
N HIS A 78 12.96 14.13 0.21
CA HIS A 78 12.32 15.18 1.03
C HIS A 78 11.79 14.63 2.37
N MET A 79 11.49 13.33 2.46
CA MET A 79 11.04 12.70 3.71
C MET A 79 12.09 12.75 4.82
N GLU A 80 13.38 12.87 4.48
CA GLU A 80 14.46 13.02 5.47
C GLU A 80 14.41 14.38 6.18
N THR A 81 14.02 15.43 5.46
CA THR A 81 14.03 16.81 5.97
C THR A 81 12.67 17.26 6.44
N GLU A 82 11.60 16.81 5.79
CA GLU A 82 10.23 17.25 6.03
C GLU A 82 9.47 16.28 6.94
N GLY A 83 9.76 14.98 6.85
CA GLY A 83 9.02 13.93 7.55
C GLY A 83 7.77 13.52 6.76
N LEU A 84 6.69 13.18 7.47
CA LEU A 84 5.42 12.87 6.81
C LEU A 84 4.79 14.13 6.18
N PRO A 85 4.21 14.03 4.97
CA PRO A 85 3.42 15.11 4.41
C PRO A 85 2.36 15.62 5.38
N ASP A 86 2.19 16.94 5.49
CA ASP A 86 1.26 17.57 6.44
C ASP A 86 -0.17 17.04 6.29
N VAL A 87 -0.58 16.70 5.06
CA VAL A 87 -1.89 16.08 4.75
C VAL A 87 -2.12 14.75 5.48
N LEU A 88 -1.10 14.11 6.03
CA LEU A 88 -1.20 12.87 6.81
C LEU A 88 -1.20 13.13 8.31
N GLN A 89 -1.05 14.37 8.76
CA GLN A 89 -1.06 14.76 10.17
C GLN A 89 -2.43 15.34 10.58
N PRO A 90 -2.79 15.34 11.87
CA PRO A 90 -4.06 15.88 12.35
C PRO A 90 -4.18 17.36 12.01
N GLN A 91 -5.20 17.67 11.22
CA GLN A 91 -5.56 19.03 10.85
C GLN A 91 -7.04 19.10 10.44
N THR A 92 -7.56 20.31 10.32
CA THR A 92 -8.86 20.57 9.71
C THR A 92 -8.64 21.23 8.36
N PHE A 93 -9.39 20.79 7.36
CA PHE A 93 -9.38 21.42 6.05
C PHE A 93 -10.58 22.34 5.92
N SER A 94 -10.35 23.50 5.31
CA SER A 94 -11.41 24.40 4.89
C SER A 94 -11.48 24.42 3.36
N PHE A 95 -12.69 24.32 2.81
CA PHE A 95 -12.92 24.46 1.38
C PHE A 95 -14.23 25.18 1.09
N ILE A 96 -14.28 25.88 -0.04
CA ILE A 96 -15.50 26.52 -0.53
C ILE A 96 -16.16 25.56 -1.49
N LEU A 97 -17.42 25.21 -1.21
CA LEU A 97 -18.22 24.37 -2.09
C LEU A 97 -18.65 25.18 -3.33
N PRO A 98 -18.86 24.53 -4.49
CA PRO A 98 -19.18 25.25 -5.73
C PRO A 98 -20.57 25.91 -5.67
N ASN A 99 -21.46 25.44 -4.81
CA ASN A 99 -22.77 26.03 -4.55
C ASN A 99 -22.77 27.04 -3.40
N ALA A 100 -21.60 27.45 -2.88
CA ALA A 100 -21.52 28.51 -1.89
C ALA A 100 -21.97 29.85 -2.48
N ASP A 101 -22.58 30.71 -1.65
CA ASP A 101 -22.98 32.05 -2.05
C ASP A 101 -21.74 32.85 -2.51
N PRO A 102 -21.69 33.33 -3.78
CA PRO A 102 -20.56 34.10 -4.29
C PRO A 102 -20.33 35.42 -3.53
N SER A 103 -21.38 35.99 -2.93
CA SER A 103 -21.32 37.25 -2.20
C SER A 103 -20.84 37.10 -0.75
N ASN A 104 -20.98 35.91 -0.18
CA ASN A 104 -20.52 35.58 1.17
C ASN A 104 -20.18 34.08 1.29
N PRO A 105 -19.04 33.64 0.73
CA PRO A 105 -18.69 32.23 0.74
C PRO A 105 -18.30 31.78 2.14
N VAL A 106 -19.10 30.90 2.75
CA VAL A 106 -18.79 30.28 4.05
C VAL A 106 -17.96 29.01 3.81
N PRO A 107 -16.71 28.92 4.31
CA PRO A 107 -15.91 27.71 4.18
C PRO A 107 -16.52 26.54 4.95
N SER A 108 -16.57 25.37 4.31
CA SER A 108 -16.88 24.11 4.98
C SER A 108 -15.63 23.60 5.70
N LEU A 109 -15.75 23.30 6.99
CA LEU A 109 -14.68 22.70 7.80
C LEU A 109 -14.88 21.19 7.87
N VAL A 110 -13.80 20.44 7.61
CA VAL A 110 -13.81 18.97 7.66
C VAL A 110 -12.54 18.48 8.36
N ASP A 111 -12.71 17.56 9.32
CA ASP A 111 -11.60 16.87 9.96
C ASP A 111 -10.83 16.04 8.92
N ASN A 112 -9.50 16.06 8.99
CA ASN A 112 -8.66 15.33 8.05
C ASN A 112 -8.92 13.81 8.14
N PRO A 113 -9.54 13.18 7.12
CA PRO A 113 -9.82 11.75 7.13
C PRO A 113 -8.57 10.89 6.93
N LEU A 114 -7.42 11.50 6.57
CA LEU A 114 -6.13 10.82 6.42
C LEU A 114 -5.28 10.83 7.70
N ALA A 115 -5.68 11.61 8.71
CA ALA A 115 -4.94 11.72 9.96
C ALA A 115 -5.11 10.48 10.84
N SER A 116 -6.35 10.02 11.02
CA SER A 116 -6.67 8.80 11.78
C SER A 116 -8.08 8.33 11.46
N TYR A 117 -8.38 7.07 11.76
CA TYR A 117 -9.72 6.53 11.71
C TYR A 117 -10.31 6.45 13.11
N SER A 118 -11.52 6.99 13.30
CA SER A 118 -12.26 6.92 14.57
C SER A 118 -13.23 5.74 14.55
N PHE A 119 -13.18 4.90 15.58
CA PHE A 119 -14.11 3.78 15.78
C PHE A 119 -15.45 4.25 16.37
N GLY A 120 -15.59 5.54 16.70
CA GLY A 120 -16.77 6.09 17.32
C GLY A 120 -16.90 5.68 18.79
N TYR A 121 -18.14 5.41 19.23
CA TYR A 121 -18.43 5.18 20.65
C TYR A 121 -18.11 3.76 21.13
N ARG A 122 -18.16 2.77 20.23
CA ARG A 122 -17.96 1.35 20.53
C ARG A 122 -16.88 0.78 19.62
N LEU A 123 -15.86 0.19 20.22
CA LEU A 123 -14.81 -0.52 19.48
C LEU A 123 -15.38 -1.82 18.86
N PRO A 124 -14.85 -2.24 17.70
CA PRO A 124 -15.17 -3.54 17.13
C PRO A 124 -14.85 -4.68 18.12
N ASP A 125 -15.69 -5.71 18.11
CA ASP A 125 -15.46 -6.90 18.95
C ASP A 125 -14.14 -7.58 18.52
N GLY A 126 -13.36 -8.07 19.51
CA GLY A 126 -12.10 -8.78 19.27
C GLY A 126 -10.85 -7.91 19.27
N PHE A 127 -10.97 -6.58 19.45
CA PHE A 127 -9.82 -5.74 19.77
C PHE A 127 -9.23 -6.20 21.10
N ALA A 128 -7.90 -6.32 21.14
CA ALA A 128 -7.16 -6.93 22.23
C ALA A 128 -5.85 -6.18 22.49
N ASN A 129 -5.50 -6.01 23.76
CA ASN A 129 -4.22 -5.45 24.15
C ASN A 129 -3.09 -6.45 23.93
N THR A 130 -1.98 -5.98 23.34
CA THR A 130 -0.86 -6.84 22.96
C THR A 130 0.47 -6.24 23.41
N ILE A 131 1.40 -7.11 23.83
CA ILE A 131 2.78 -6.69 24.01
C ILE A 131 3.42 -6.67 22.63
N SER A 132 3.79 -5.48 22.18
CA SER A 132 4.36 -5.25 20.85
C SER A 132 5.87 -5.08 20.94
N TYR A 133 6.55 -5.57 19.89
CA TYR A 133 7.99 -5.53 19.74
C TYR A 133 8.32 -4.67 18.54
N ASN A 134 8.96 -3.52 18.76
CA ASN A 134 9.48 -2.73 17.65
C ASN A 134 10.94 -3.09 17.37
N THR A 135 11.15 -3.88 16.31
CA THR A 135 12.49 -4.35 15.90
C THR A 135 13.35 -3.28 15.21
N LEU A 136 12.80 -2.08 14.99
CA LEU A 136 13.57 -0.91 14.52
C LEU A 136 14.19 -0.11 15.66
N SER A 137 13.73 -0.30 16.91
CA SER A 137 14.31 0.33 18.08
C SER A 137 15.54 -0.43 18.56
N SER A 138 16.67 0.27 18.75
CA SER A 138 17.93 -0.32 19.23
C SER A 138 17.84 -0.85 20.67
N SER A 139 16.92 -0.31 21.48
CA SER A 139 16.44 -1.00 22.66
C SER A 139 15.29 -1.90 22.23
N SER A 140 15.41 -3.20 22.43
CA SER A 140 14.31 -4.16 22.35
C SER A 140 13.28 -3.91 23.47
N SER A 141 12.72 -2.70 23.50
CA SER A 141 11.71 -2.26 24.44
C SER A 141 10.39 -2.90 24.04
N GLN A 142 9.87 -3.72 24.94
CA GLN A 142 8.52 -4.22 24.88
C GLN A 142 7.61 -3.13 25.42
N GLU A 143 6.59 -2.75 24.65
CA GLU A 143 5.57 -1.82 25.09
C GLU A 143 4.19 -2.42 24.83
N MET A 144 3.23 -2.03 25.66
CA MET A 144 1.85 -2.49 25.53
C MET A 144 1.11 -1.61 24.53
N SER A 145 0.50 -2.24 23.54
CA SER A 145 -0.43 -1.62 22.60
C SER A 145 -1.85 -1.75 23.15
N TYR A 146 -2.52 -0.63 23.38
CA TYR A 146 -3.78 -0.55 24.10
C TYR A 146 -5.00 -0.50 23.15
N HIS A 147 -5.07 -1.47 22.22
CA HIS A 147 -6.14 -1.50 21.22
C HIS A 147 -7.54 -1.68 21.82
N GLU A 148 -7.69 -2.24 23.03
CA GLU A 148 -8.98 -2.34 23.73
C GLU A 148 -9.50 -0.98 24.23
N GLU A 149 -8.65 0.04 24.30
CA GLU A 149 -9.01 1.36 24.84
C GLU A 149 -8.95 2.49 23.80
N TRP A 150 -8.13 2.32 22.77
CA TRP A 150 -7.92 3.35 21.75
C TRP A 150 -9.10 3.50 20.78
N LYS A 151 -9.89 4.56 20.98
CA LYS A 151 -11.07 4.90 20.15
C LYS A 151 -10.78 5.37 18.73
N ARG A 152 -9.50 5.45 18.35
CA ARG A 152 -9.04 5.77 17.00
C ARG A 152 -7.70 5.11 16.74
N THR A 153 -7.25 5.13 15.49
CA THR A 153 -5.90 4.71 15.14
C THR A 153 -4.86 5.73 15.61
N TYR A 154 -3.69 5.24 16.02
CA TYR A 154 -2.55 6.05 16.48
C TYR A 154 -1.26 5.61 15.80
N ARG A 155 -0.33 6.55 15.65
CA ARG A 155 1.04 6.35 15.16
C ARG A 155 1.99 6.78 16.26
N TRP A 156 2.82 5.87 16.77
CA TRP A 156 3.64 6.10 17.97
C TRP A 156 2.86 6.72 19.16
N PRO A 157 1.85 6.00 19.70
CA PRO A 157 1.06 6.51 20.83
C PRO A 157 1.91 6.70 22.09
N SER A 158 1.76 7.85 22.75
CA SER A 158 2.52 8.22 23.94
C SER A 158 2.09 7.52 25.23
N SER A 159 0.84 7.05 25.31
CA SER A 159 0.30 6.39 26.52
C SER A 159 -1.00 5.63 26.25
N LYS A 160 -1.51 4.97 27.29
CA LYS A 160 -2.83 4.32 27.29
C LYS A 160 -3.99 5.31 27.21
N VAL A 161 -3.94 6.39 28.00
CA VAL A 161 -5.07 7.30 28.24
C VAL A 161 -4.82 8.61 27.52
N ASN A 162 -5.73 9.00 26.63
CA ASN A 162 -5.58 10.18 25.75
C ASN A 162 -4.22 10.20 25.03
N PRO A 163 -3.93 9.18 24.21
CA PRO A 163 -2.65 9.10 23.52
C PRO A 163 -2.48 10.26 22.56
N THR A 164 -1.23 10.68 22.40
CA THR A 164 -0.79 11.59 21.33
C THR A 164 0.19 10.86 20.43
N GLU A 165 0.20 11.21 19.16
CA GLU A 165 1.18 10.73 18.19
C GLU A 165 2.54 11.43 18.35
N ASP A 166 3.62 10.71 18.03
CA ASP A 166 4.98 11.24 18.04
C ASP A 166 5.52 11.46 16.62
N TYR A 167 5.03 12.52 15.96
CA TYR A 167 5.45 12.88 14.60
C TYR A 167 6.93 13.32 14.52
N ILE A 168 7.48 13.84 15.62
CA ILE A 168 8.90 14.20 15.72
C ILE A 168 9.75 12.93 15.64
N LYS A 169 9.37 11.87 16.36
CA LYS A 169 10.04 10.57 16.29
C LYS A 169 9.94 9.94 14.91
N ILE A 170 8.76 9.98 14.28
CA ILE A 170 8.59 9.48 12.89
C ILE A 170 9.54 10.22 11.95
N LYS A 171 9.63 11.55 12.04
CA LYS A 171 10.57 12.35 11.24
C LYS A 171 12.03 11.95 11.48
N HIS A 172 12.43 11.76 12.74
CA HIS A 172 13.79 11.31 13.06
C HIS A 172 14.09 9.90 12.52
N LEU A 173 13.12 8.98 12.57
CA LEU A 173 13.26 7.64 12.01
C LEU A 173 13.37 7.68 10.48
N LEU A 174 12.58 8.53 9.81
CA LEU A 174 12.66 8.72 8.36
C LEU A 174 14.00 9.31 7.93
N ALA A 175 14.51 10.31 8.66
CA ALA A 175 15.83 10.89 8.42
C ALA A 175 16.94 9.86 8.61
N GLY A 176 16.93 9.16 9.76
CA GLY A 176 17.95 8.20 10.14
C GLY A 176 19.38 8.75 10.11
N ASN A 177 20.35 7.85 10.26
CA ASN A 177 21.79 8.12 10.14
C ASN A 177 22.47 7.28 9.03
N GLY A 178 21.66 6.72 8.13
CA GLY A 178 22.08 5.80 7.06
C GLY A 178 22.23 4.33 7.47
N LYS A 179 22.23 4.02 8.78
CA LYS A 179 22.27 2.64 9.30
C LYS A 179 20.94 2.20 9.93
N ASP A 180 20.06 3.15 10.22
CA ASP A 180 18.79 2.88 10.88
C ASP A 180 17.81 2.18 9.93
N LYS A 181 17.34 1.00 10.32
CA LYS A 181 16.34 0.24 9.55
C LYS A 181 15.07 1.07 9.37
N GLY A 182 14.50 1.03 8.16
CA GLY A 182 13.29 1.78 7.82
C GLY A 182 13.53 3.26 7.49
N SER A 183 14.73 3.82 7.73
CA SER A 183 15.04 5.18 7.25
C SER A 183 14.87 5.29 5.73
N CYS A 184 14.64 6.52 5.26
CA CYS A 184 14.41 6.78 3.83
C CYS A 184 15.59 6.28 2.97
N GLU A 185 16.83 6.42 3.48
CA GLU A 185 18.02 5.88 2.83
C GLU A 185 18.01 4.35 2.75
N GLN A 186 17.71 3.66 3.86
CA GLN A 186 17.62 2.18 3.86
C GLN A 186 16.49 1.69 2.95
N LEU A 187 15.35 2.36 2.96
CA LEU A 187 14.21 2.06 2.09
C LEU A 187 14.57 2.22 0.60
N ARG A 188 15.33 3.27 0.23
CA ARG A 188 15.87 3.41 -1.14
C ARG A 188 16.81 2.28 -1.51
N ILE A 189 17.71 1.88 -0.61
CA ILE A 189 18.62 0.75 -0.85
C ILE A 189 17.84 -0.55 -1.04
N GLN A 190 16.83 -0.81 -0.20
CA GLN A 190 15.95 -1.97 -0.32
C GLN A 190 15.20 -1.98 -1.64
N VAL A 191 14.61 -0.84 -2.06
CA VAL A 191 13.92 -0.72 -3.35
C VAL A 191 14.88 -0.89 -4.52
N ALA A 192 16.07 -0.28 -4.48
CA ALA A 192 17.07 -0.41 -5.53
C ALA A 192 17.47 -1.88 -5.76
N LYS A 193 17.60 -2.67 -4.68
CA LYS A 193 17.87 -4.11 -4.76
C LYS A 193 16.76 -4.89 -5.47
N LEU A 194 15.51 -4.43 -5.45
CA LEU A 194 14.43 -5.10 -6.20
C LEU A 194 14.65 -5.04 -7.72
N PHE A 195 15.54 -4.16 -8.19
CA PHE A 195 15.85 -3.94 -9.60
C PHE A 195 17.25 -4.41 -10.00
N THR A 196 17.84 -5.36 -9.26
CA THR A 196 19.13 -5.96 -9.63
C THR A 196 19.05 -7.43 -10.05
N TYR A 197 17.85 -7.94 -10.36
CA TYR A 197 17.66 -9.26 -10.98
C TYR A 197 18.20 -9.28 -12.41
N PRO A 198 18.61 -10.46 -12.95
CA PRO A 198 18.99 -10.55 -14.35
C PRO A 198 17.82 -10.15 -15.26
N ALA A 199 18.10 -9.50 -16.39
CA ALA A 199 17.06 -9.13 -17.37
C ALA A 199 16.42 -10.35 -18.05
N LYS A 200 17.16 -11.47 -18.13
CA LYS A 200 16.68 -12.77 -18.61
C LYS A 200 17.25 -13.88 -17.72
N ALA A 201 16.38 -14.64 -17.08
CA ALA A 201 16.74 -15.83 -16.33
C ALA A 201 16.46 -17.09 -17.17
N ALA A 202 16.93 -18.24 -16.69
CA ALA A 202 16.55 -19.52 -17.28
C ALA A 202 15.02 -19.73 -17.17
N PRO A 203 14.36 -20.38 -18.16
CA PRO A 203 12.90 -20.50 -18.21
C PRO A 203 12.24 -21.12 -16.98
N ASP A 204 12.97 -21.95 -16.24
CA ASP A 204 12.52 -22.65 -15.03
C ASP A 204 12.68 -21.82 -13.73
N ARG A 205 13.19 -20.58 -13.82
CA ARG A 205 13.55 -19.76 -12.64
C ARG A 205 12.58 -18.63 -12.33
N GLY A 206 11.60 -18.37 -13.19
CA GLY A 206 10.66 -17.25 -13.02
C GLY A 206 9.90 -17.29 -11.69
N SER A 207 9.44 -18.47 -11.27
CA SER A 207 8.72 -18.66 -10.01
C SER A 207 9.61 -18.49 -8.78
N THR A 208 10.87 -18.91 -8.84
CA THR A 208 11.87 -18.69 -7.77
C THR A 208 12.19 -17.21 -7.63
N ILE A 209 12.44 -16.50 -8.73
CA ILE A 209 12.72 -15.06 -8.71
C ILE A 209 11.51 -14.29 -8.17
N TRP A 210 10.30 -14.65 -8.59
CA TRP A 210 9.07 -14.07 -8.03
C TRP A 210 8.98 -14.32 -6.51
N LYS A 211 9.30 -15.52 -6.04
CA LYS A 211 9.30 -15.85 -4.61
C LYS A 211 10.29 -14.99 -3.82
N GLU A 212 11.50 -14.80 -4.31
CA GLU A 212 12.51 -13.94 -3.69
C GLU A 212 12.10 -12.46 -3.68
N PHE A 213 11.55 -11.97 -4.80
CA PHE A 213 11.08 -10.59 -4.91
C PHE A 213 9.88 -10.30 -4.02
N SER A 214 8.87 -11.19 -4.05
CA SER A 214 7.56 -10.90 -3.50
C SER A 214 7.54 -10.87 -1.98
N ASN A 215 8.35 -11.69 -1.30
CA ASN A 215 8.15 -11.94 0.13
C ASN A 215 9.41 -12.34 0.90
N THR A 216 9.29 -12.28 2.23
CA THR A 216 10.35 -12.53 3.21
C THR A 216 10.59 -14.01 3.53
N THR A 217 9.89 -14.95 2.87
CA THR A 217 10.13 -16.38 3.07
C THR A 217 11.51 -16.72 2.52
N GLN A 218 12.46 -16.98 3.44
CA GLN A 218 13.83 -17.32 3.06
C GLN A 218 13.86 -18.53 2.12
N PRO A 219 14.67 -18.48 1.04
CA PRO A 219 14.99 -19.68 0.28
C PRO A 219 15.73 -20.67 1.18
N THR A 220 15.44 -21.96 1.06
CA THR A 220 16.23 -23.00 1.75
C THR A 220 17.66 -23.07 1.21
N GLN A 221 18.61 -23.64 1.96
CA GLN A 221 20.03 -23.72 1.53
C GLN A 221 20.22 -24.42 0.17
N ASP A 222 19.30 -25.29 -0.22
CA ASP A 222 19.31 -26.00 -1.52
C ASP A 222 18.74 -25.15 -2.68
N GLU A 223 17.96 -24.10 -2.38
CA GLU A 223 17.37 -23.15 -3.35
C GLU A 223 18.39 -22.12 -3.87
N ALA A 224 19.56 -22.01 -3.21
CA ALA A 224 20.63 -21.04 -3.43
C ALA A 224 21.47 -21.30 -4.70
N LYS A 225 20.83 -21.58 -5.83
CA LYS A 225 21.51 -21.75 -7.13
C LYS A 225 22.08 -20.44 -7.72
N TYR A 226 21.74 -19.28 -7.16
CA TYR A 226 22.45 -18.02 -7.42
C TYR A 226 23.33 -17.65 -6.23
N PRO A 227 24.63 -17.35 -6.43
CA PRO A 227 25.46 -16.78 -5.38
C PRO A 227 24.90 -15.40 -5.03
N TYR A 228 24.28 -15.30 -3.86
CA TYR A 228 23.91 -14.08 -3.13
C TYR A 228 23.80 -12.83 -3.99
N PHE A 229 22.78 -12.76 -4.82
CA PHE A 229 22.21 -11.44 -4.97
C PHE A 229 21.60 -11.14 -3.58
N ASN A 230 22.21 -10.24 -2.82
CA ASN A 230 21.68 -9.78 -1.53
C ASN A 230 20.43 -8.90 -1.77
N LEU A 231 19.43 -9.49 -2.44
CA LEU A 231 18.21 -8.88 -2.90
C LEU A 231 17.26 -8.89 -1.71
N GLY A 232 16.87 -7.71 -1.25
CA GLY A 232 15.74 -7.62 -0.34
C GLY A 232 14.47 -8.10 -1.04
N SER A 233 13.39 -8.22 -0.28
CA SER A 233 12.05 -8.46 -0.84
C SER A 233 11.19 -7.19 -0.76
N LEU A 234 10.16 -7.09 -1.60
CA LEU A 234 9.17 -6.02 -1.52
C LEU A 234 8.49 -6.02 -0.14
N GLU A 235 8.18 -7.21 0.40
CA GLU A 235 7.60 -7.37 1.73
C GLU A 235 8.57 -6.87 2.83
N GLU A 236 9.88 -6.95 2.66
CA GLU A 236 10.85 -6.44 3.65
C GLU A 236 10.80 -4.90 3.76
N ALA A 237 10.82 -4.20 2.64
CA ALA A 237 10.71 -2.74 2.61
C ALA A 237 9.34 -2.29 3.17
N HIS A 238 8.28 -2.98 2.75
CA HIS A 238 6.93 -2.83 3.27
C HIS A 238 6.86 -2.97 4.80
N ASN A 239 7.39 -4.06 5.36
CA ASN A 239 7.38 -4.33 6.80
C ASN A 239 8.14 -3.24 7.57
N SER A 240 9.24 -2.74 7.00
CA SER A 240 10.02 -1.66 7.59
C SER A 240 9.19 -0.38 7.75
N VAL A 241 8.38 -0.03 6.73
CA VAL A 241 7.49 1.15 6.80
C VAL A 241 6.37 0.96 7.82
N HIS A 242 5.75 -0.22 7.88
CA HIS A 242 4.72 -0.53 8.88
C HIS A 242 5.23 -0.30 10.32
N LEU A 243 6.41 -0.83 10.63
CA LEU A 243 7.03 -0.67 11.96
C LEU A 243 7.48 0.77 12.23
N LEU A 244 8.03 1.45 11.21
CA LEU A 244 8.50 2.82 11.34
C LEU A 244 7.34 3.78 11.65
N ILE A 245 6.20 3.59 10.99
CA ILE A 245 5.04 4.47 11.14
C ILE A 245 4.21 4.11 12.36
N GLY A 246 3.96 2.81 12.56
CA GLY A 246 3.11 2.37 13.65
C GLY A 246 3.76 2.55 15.00
N GLY A 247 5.04 2.21 15.15
CA GLY A 247 5.65 2.12 16.46
C GLY A 247 5.02 0.97 17.26
N TYR A 248 4.14 1.36 18.18
CA TYR A 248 3.25 0.47 18.95
C TYR A 248 1.77 0.80 18.71
N GLY A 249 1.50 1.54 17.64
CA GLY A 249 0.17 1.90 17.17
C GLY A 249 -0.31 1.00 16.04
N SER A 250 -1.44 1.37 15.43
CA SER A 250 -2.18 0.54 14.49
C SER A 250 -1.35 0.05 13.30
N MET A 251 -0.53 0.92 12.69
CA MET A 251 0.26 0.54 11.51
C MET A 251 1.32 -0.54 11.77
N ALA A 252 1.73 -0.80 13.02
CA ALA A 252 2.76 -1.79 13.33
C ALA A 252 2.18 -3.21 13.48
N ASP A 253 0.88 -3.33 13.76
CA ASP A 253 0.20 -4.59 14.00
C ASP A 253 -0.70 -4.94 12.80
N PRO A 254 -0.44 -6.05 12.09
CA PRO A 254 -1.25 -6.48 10.94
C PRO A 254 -2.75 -6.62 11.22
N ASP A 255 -3.16 -6.93 12.46
CA ASP A 255 -4.57 -7.07 12.83
C ASP A 255 -5.30 -5.71 12.83
N TYR A 256 -4.56 -4.60 12.99
CA TYR A 256 -5.12 -3.25 13.12
C TYR A 256 -4.66 -2.28 12.02
N ALA A 257 -3.61 -2.60 11.26
CA ALA A 257 -2.99 -1.68 10.31
C ALA A 257 -3.96 -1.19 9.23
N GLY A 258 -4.86 -2.06 8.76
CA GLY A 258 -5.86 -1.72 7.74
C GLY A 258 -6.88 -0.64 8.16
N PHE A 259 -6.96 -0.31 9.45
CA PHE A 259 -7.80 0.79 9.93
C PHE A 259 -7.14 2.17 9.80
N ASP A 260 -5.80 2.27 9.81
CA ASP A 260 -5.14 3.59 9.70
C ASP A 260 -5.18 4.07 8.25
N PRO A 261 -5.69 5.28 7.95
CA PRO A 261 -5.78 5.77 6.57
C PRO A 261 -4.46 5.76 5.78
N ILE A 262 -3.29 5.92 6.44
CA ILE A 262 -1.98 5.87 5.76
C ILE A 262 -1.65 4.49 5.20
N PHE A 263 -2.30 3.42 5.70
CA PHE A 263 -2.18 2.07 5.16
C PHE A 263 -2.38 2.06 3.65
N TYR A 264 -3.46 2.65 3.17
CA TYR A 264 -3.80 2.60 1.75
C TYR A 264 -2.80 3.40 0.90
N LEU A 265 -2.31 4.54 1.39
CA LEU A 265 -1.29 5.34 0.71
C LEU A 265 0.06 4.60 0.61
N HIS A 266 0.42 3.90 1.69
CA HIS A 266 1.60 3.04 1.74
C HIS A 266 1.46 1.89 0.71
N HIS A 267 0.33 1.18 0.74
CA HIS A 267 0.04 0.07 -0.17
C HIS A 267 -0.11 0.50 -1.63
N ALA A 268 -0.57 1.73 -1.89
CA ALA A 268 -0.57 2.31 -3.23
C ALA A 268 0.86 2.55 -3.78
N ASN A 269 1.85 2.81 -2.91
CA ASN A 269 3.26 2.87 -3.30
C ASN A 269 3.87 1.48 -3.44
N VAL A 270 3.47 0.50 -2.63
CA VAL A 270 3.87 -0.91 -2.79
C VAL A 270 3.40 -1.45 -4.14
N ASP A 271 2.13 -1.19 -4.50
CA ASP A 271 1.58 -1.51 -5.82
C ASP A 271 2.31 -0.77 -6.96
N ARG A 272 2.77 0.47 -6.70
CA ARG A 272 3.59 1.23 -7.66
C ARG A 272 4.89 0.51 -7.98
N ILE A 273 5.59 0.07 -6.94
CA ILE A 273 6.87 -0.62 -7.05
C ILE A 273 6.65 -1.97 -7.75
N LEU A 274 5.58 -2.69 -7.42
CA LEU A 274 5.18 -3.90 -8.12
C LEU A 274 4.98 -3.62 -9.62
N ALA A 275 4.23 -2.58 -9.99
CA ALA A 275 4.00 -2.24 -11.40
C ALA A 275 5.30 -1.90 -12.16
N PHE A 276 6.25 -1.23 -11.50
CA PHE A 276 7.58 -0.99 -12.09
C PHE A 276 8.38 -2.29 -12.23
N TRP A 277 8.31 -3.17 -11.25
CA TRP A 277 8.98 -4.46 -11.30
C TRP A 277 8.41 -5.34 -12.41
N GLU A 278 7.09 -5.45 -12.54
CA GLU A 278 6.40 -6.17 -13.63
C GLU A 278 6.76 -5.60 -15.01
N TYR A 279 6.99 -4.28 -15.11
CA TYR A 279 7.44 -3.66 -16.36
C TYR A 279 8.86 -4.07 -16.74
N VAL A 280 9.78 -4.12 -15.79
CA VAL A 280 11.19 -4.48 -16.02
C VAL A 280 11.38 -5.98 -16.18
N TYR A 281 10.64 -6.78 -15.42
CA TYR A 281 10.78 -8.24 -15.28
C TYR A 281 9.52 -8.99 -15.71
N ASN A 282 9.02 -8.67 -16.90
CA ASN A 282 7.72 -9.17 -17.39
C ASN A 282 7.61 -10.70 -17.60
N ASP A 283 8.74 -11.42 -17.58
CA ASP A 283 8.80 -12.88 -17.73
C ASP A 283 8.81 -13.62 -16.39
N TYR A 284 8.98 -12.91 -15.27
CA TYR A 284 9.06 -13.53 -13.95
C TYR A 284 7.69 -13.54 -13.29
N TRP A 285 7.10 -14.72 -13.20
CA TRP A 285 5.80 -14.94 -12.60
C TRP A 285 5.77 -16.26 -11.85
N MET A 286 4.92 -16.34 -10.83
CA MET A 286 4.69 -17.56 -10.07
C MET A 286 4.18 -18.73 -10.92
N GLY A 287 3.41 -18.48 -11.99
CA GLY A 287 2.83 -19.53 -12.83
C GLY A 287 1.67 -20.24 -12.13
N ASP A 288 1.49 -21.55 -12.37
CA ASP A 288 0.37 -22.34 -11.81
C ASP A 288 0.57 -22.69 -10.32
N GLY A 289 1.67 -22.27 -9.70
CA GLY A 289 1.96 -22.60 -8.31
C GLY A 289 3.17 -21.88 -7.75
N TYR A 290 3.65 -22.32 -6.61
CA TYR A 290 4.88 -21.81 -6.00
C TYR A 290 5.68 -22.94 -5.37
N PRO A 291 7.02 -22.88 -5.38
CA PRO A 291 7.83 -23.86 -4.68
C PRO A 291 7.69 -23.65 -3.16
N ASN A 292 7.31 -24.70 -2.43
CA ASN A 292 7.34 -24.69 -0.97
C ASN A 292 8.78 -24.74 -0.43
N LYS A 293 8.96 -24.89 0.89
CA LYS A 293 10.30 -24.98 1.52
C LYS A 293 11.07 -26.26 1.17
N GLN A 294 10.46 -27.18 0.42
CA GLN A 294 11.06 -28.44 -0.02
C GLN A 294 11.18 -28.48 -1.55
N ASP A 295 11.09 -27.32 -2.23
CA ASP A 295 11.07 -27.19 -3.69
C ASP A 295 9.99 -28.02 -4.40
N VAL A 296 8.93 -28.39 -3.68
CA VAL A 296 7.75 -29.01 -4.29
C VAL A 296 6.82 -27.92 -4.77
N GLN A 297 6.50 -27.94 -6.05
CA GLN A 297 5.52 -27.06 -6.68
C GLN A 297 4.15 -27.26 -6.01
N VAL A 298 3.67 -26.25 -5.29
CA VAL A 298 2.33 -26.22 -4.70
C VAL A 298 1.43 -25.43 -5.65
N PRO A 299 0.39 -26.03 -6.23
CA PRO A 299 -0.51 -25.31 -7.12
C PRO A 299 -1.30 -24.24 -6.38
N PHE A 300 -1.62 -23.14 -7.05
CA PHE A 300 -2.62 -22.21 -6.54
C PHE A 300 -3.98 -22.91 -6.55
N GLY A 301 -4.60 -23.10 -5.38
CA GLY A 301 -5.97 -23.62 -5.31
C GLY A 301 -6.95 -22.67 -6.01
N GLU A 302 -8.11 -23.18 -6.44
CA GLU A 302 -9.18 -22.46 -7.17
C GLU A 302 -9.81 -21.25 -6.42
N PHE A 303 -9.24 -20.81 -5.30
CA PHE A 303 -9.91 -19.95 -4.31
C PHE A 303 -9.33 -18.53 -4.22
N PHE A 304 -9.00 -17.90 -5.34
CA PHE A 304 -8.61 -16.48 -5.35
C PHE A 304 -9.56 -15.66 -6.21
N CYS A 305 -10.80 -15.56 -5.73
CA CYS A 305 -11.71 -14.46 -6.07
C CYS A 305 -11.96 -13.66 -4.79
N VAL A 306 -11.39 -12.46 -4.70
CA VAL A 306 -11.78 -11.54 -3.63
C VAL A 306 -13.10 -10.90 -4.07
N LEU A 307 -14.15 -11.14 -3.29
CA LEU A 307 -15.45 -10.54 -3.50
C LEU A 307 -15.37 -9.08 -3.04
N ILE A 308 -15.21 -8.15 -3.98
CA ILE A 308 -15.14 -6.72 -3.68
C ILE A 308 -16.48 -6.10 -4.09
N LEU A 309 -17.26 -5.70 -3.09
CA LEU A 309 -18.50 -4.93 -3.26
C LEU A 309 -19.51 -5.53 -4.25
N GLY A 310 -19.68 -6.86 -4.22
CA GLY A 310 -20.71 -7.56 -5.00
C GLY A 310 -20.37 -7.81 -6.47
N ASN A 311 -19.19 -7.40 -6.94
CA ASN A 311 -18.68 -7.77 -8.26
C ASN A 311 -17.54 -8.78 -8.13
N TRP A 312 -17.59 -9.83 -8.95
CA TRP A 312 -16.49 -10.76 -9.11
C TRP A 312 -15.33 -10.06 -9.81
N LEU A 313 -14.33 -9.62 -9.05
CA LEU A 313 -13.04 -9.26 -9.63
C LEU A 313 -12.26 -10.55 -9.87
N SER A 314 -12.41 -11.14 -11.05
CA SER A 314 -11.57 -12.28 -11.50
C SER A 314 -10.21 -11.75 -11.96
N LEU A 315 -9.43 -11.21 -11.02
CA LEU A 315 -8.20 -10.45 -11.34
C LEU A 315 -6.93 -11.09 -10.78
N CYS A 316 -7.00 -12.29 -10.22
CA CYS A 316 -5.95 -12.75 -9.30
C CYS A 316 -5.03 -13.88 -9.78
N LEU A 317 -5.20 -14.51 -10.96
CA LEU A 317 -4.40 -15.70 -11.28
C LEU A 317 -3.89 -15.85 -12.73
N HIS A 318 -4.44 -15.14 -13.71
CA HIS A 318 -3.92 -15.19 -15.08
C HIS A 318 -3.07 -13.95 -15.36
N ARG A 319 -1.93 -14.13 -16.05
CA ARG A 319 -0.98 -13.09 -16.52
C ARG A 319 -1.64 -11.92 -17.29
N SER A 320 -2.95 -11.97 -17.53
CA SER A 320 -3.73 -11.05 -18.35
C SER A 320 -4.27 -9.82 -17.63
N SER A 321 -3.95 -9.57 -16.37
CA SER A 321 -4.31 -8.29 -15.74
C SER A 321 -3.14 -7.31 -15.87
N ASP A 322 -3.01 -6.67 -17.03
CA ASP A 322 -2.23 -5.44 -17.10
C ASP A 322 -2.89 -4.45 -16.12
N TRP A 323 -2.12 -3.84 -15.22
CA TRP A 323 -2.65 -2.78 -14.34
C TRP A 323 -3.23 -1.60 -15.14
N ARG A 324 -2.91 -1.49 -16.44
CA ARG A 324 -3.51 -0.53 -17.37
C ARG A 324 -4.93 -0.93 -17.79
N ASP A 325 -5.30 -2.21 -17.72
CA ASP A 325 -6.65 -2.69 -18.05
C ASP A 325 -7.71 -2.25 -17.02
N VAL A 326 -7.27 -1.80 -15.83
CA VAL A 326 -8.13 -1.15 -14.82
C VAL A 326 -8.16 0.38 -14.92
N GLY A 327 -7.68 0.97 -16.03
CA GLY A 327 -7.83 2.40 -16.31
C GLY A 327 -6.90 3.34 -15.52
N HIS A 328 -5.85 2.78 -14.91
CA HIS A 328 -4.80 3.53 -14.23
C HIS A 328 -3.67 3.84 -15.23
N ARG A 329 -3.28 5.11 -15.37
CA ARG A 329 -2.00 5.53 -15.98
C ARG A 329 -1.31 6.47 -14.99
N ARG A 330 -0.24 6.03 -14.34
CA ARG A 330 0.56 6.90 -13.46
C ARG A 330 1.43 7.81 -14.34
N ARG A 331 1.32 9.14 -14.20
CA ARG A 331 2.09 10.09 -15.02
C ARG A 331 3.58 10.00 -14.67
N GLY A 332 4.42 9.78 -15.68
CA GLY A 332 5.87 9.68 -15.55
C GLY A 332 6.65 9.76 -16.86
N HIS A 333 6.04 9.48 -18.03
CA HIS A 333 6.68 9.74 -19.32
C HIS A 333 5.66 10.01 -20.44
N HIS A 334 5.91 11.09 -21.18
CA HIS A 334 5.46 11.24 -22.56
C HIS A 334 6.30 10.28 -23.42
N GLN A 335 5.69 9.27 -24.04
CA GLN A 335 6.30 8.62 -25.20
C GLN A 335 6.02 9.49 -26.44
N PRO A 336 7.00 9.71 -27.32
CA PRO A 336 6.78 10.39 -28.58
C PRO A 336 5.95 9.51 -29.52
N ASP A 337 5.05 10.16 -30.24
CA ASP A 337 4.10 9.61 -31.21
C ASP A 337 4.87 8.95 -32.37
N GLU A 338 5.04 7.62 -32.37
CA GLU A 338 5.53 6.87 -33.53
C GLU A 338 4.40 6.76 -34.56
N ARG A 339 4.25 7.79 -35.39
CA ARG A 339 3.57 7.66 -36.68
C ARG A 339 4.45 6.84 -37.60
N THR A 340 3.97 5.65 -37.90
CA THR A 340 4.43 4.77 -38.97
C THR A 340 4.39 5.50 -40.32
N HIS A 341 5.51 6.09 -40.73
CA HIS A 341 5.75 6.41 -42.13
C HIS A 341 6.30 5.17 -42.83
N ALA A 342 5.42 4.50 -43.58
CA ALA A 342 5.80 3.54 -44.59
C ALA A 342 6.68 4.22 -45.65
N LEU A 343 7.89 3.69 -45.88
CA LEU A 343 8.67 3.98 -47.07
C LEU A 343 8.57 2.79 -48.04
N PRO A 344 8.36 3.03 -49.34
CA PRO A 344 8.15 1.97 -50.31
C PRO A 344 9.47 1.31 -50.72
N GLN A 345 9.39 0.01 -50.96
CA GLN A 345 10.47 -0.77 -51.58
C GLN A 345 10.80 -0.25 -52.99
N ARG A 346 12.08 -0.05 -53.25
CA ARG A 346 12.77 -0.48 -54.48
C ARG A 346 14.22 -0.81 -54.18
#